data_AF-A0A6A6B311-F1
#
_entry.id   AF-A0A6A6B311-F1
#
_cell.length_a   1.000
_cell.length_b   1.000
_cell.length_c   1.000
_cell.angle_alpha   90.00
_cell.angle_beta   90.00
_cell.angle_gamma   90.00
#
_symmetry.space_group_name_H-M   'P 1'
#
loop_
_entity.id
_entity.type
_entity.pdbx_description
1 polymer ?
#
loop_
_entity_poly.entity_id
_entity_poly.type
_entity_poly.pdbx_seq_one_letter_code
_entity_poly.pdbx_strand_id
1 'polypeptide(L)'
;MQRCKSLAKAIKSRRAPPWPSSPTKDLPGREVADELVDCYLRTVETVHRILHIPSFRRDYEALWTPASEPDMAFLVQLKLVFAIGATTYDEQFSLRTSAIRWVYEAQTWISEPEFKARLGIQFLQINVLLLLARELVGVGGDSVWVSAGALLRRAVSMGLHRDPAHLPKSTIFATEMRRRLWNTILEVVLQSSLTSGGPPLVSLDDFDAQPPRNLDDEQLVADNPVPKPASQFTQATVAIALRATFPLRLAVTKFLNDLSAHGTYEETLRLDAQLRAAYRALRRSLRGGHGSNTGLAPSAFALRAVDFLINRYLSALHVPFFALAALEPAYAFSRAVVLEASLKIWCAACPASTALPTQPRSNSESESASNSDITASLHDALPRLVACGSGYYRTAAMQAALLVAIELKTALEEEDEGLGPVRLRPDLLAVLADAEAWCLRCVEIGETNVKGYVLVCVVTALIRGLSARLGRNEIHALLVKAMRNAAAACVPLLEGMAARGWGEESVGEAQQMALGETSVLDDWDKLMADSLFEPEGLEPMNWIFGETPQGTAAW
;
A
#
# COMPACT_ATOMS: atom_id res chain seq x y z
N MET A 1 13.00 7.54 22.70
CA MET A 1 12.99 7.85 21.25
C MET A 1 14.35 7.66 20.59
N GLN A 2 15.43 8.31 21.05
CA GLN A 2 16.78 8.15 20.46
C GLN A 2 17.24 6.67 20.41
N ARG A 3 17.08 5.92 21.52
CA ARG A 3 17.37 4.46 21.54
C ARG A 3 16.63 3.68 20.44
N CYS A 4 15.32 3.92 20.27
CA CYS A 4 14.54 3.28 19.22
C CYS A 4 15.07 3.64 17.82
N LYS A 5 15.45 4.90 17.59
CA LYS A 5 16.05 5.36 16.32
C LYS A 5 17.39 4.65 16.04
N SER A 6 18.25 4.50 17.05
CA SER A 6 19.52 3.80 16.91
C SER A 6 19.33 2.32 16.60
N LEU A 7 18.45 1.63 17.33
CA LEU A 7 18.09 0.23 17.06
C LEU A 7 17.49 0.06 15.65
N ALA A 8 16.58 0.94 15.26
CA ALA A 8 15.99 0.94 13.92
C ALA A 8 17.06 1.07 12.82
N LYS A 9 18.06 1.96 13.00
CA LYS A 9 19.18 2.11 12.06
C LYS A 9 19.98 0.81 11.94
N ALA A 10 20.31 0.18 13.07
CA ALA A 10 21.07 -1.08 13.10
C ALA A 10 20.29 -2.26 12.47
N ILE A 11 18.98 -2.35 12.71
CA ILE A 11 18.13 -3.38 12.07
C ILE A 11 18.09 -3.17 10.56
N LYS A 12 17.88 -1.93 10.11
CA LYS A 12 17.82 -1.59 8.68
C LYS A 12 19.14 -1.87 7.96
N SER A 13 20.27 -1.51 8.56
CA SER A 13 21.59 -1.74 7.95
C SER A 13 21.92 -3.22 7.77
N ARG A 14 21.36 -4.10 8.59
CA ARG A 14 21.55 -5.56 8.49
C ARG A 14 20.61 -6.23 7.52
N ARG A 15 19.37 -5.73 7.42
CA ARG A 15 18.39 -6.22 6.46
C ARG A 15 18.76 -5.87 5.02
N ALA A 16 19.48 -4.76 4.82
CA ALA A 16 19.92 -4.31 3.51
C ALA A 16 21.23 -5.01 3.11
N PRO A 17 21.27 -5.74 1.97
CA PRO A 17 22.52 -6.24 1.44
C PRO A 17 23.40 -5.09 0.94
N PRO A 18 24.72 -5.31 0.76
CA PRO A 18 25.60 -4.33 0.15
C PRO A 18 25.16 -4.03 -1.29
N TRP A 19 25.21 -2.76 -1.69
CA TRP A 19 24.93 -2.32 -3.05
C TRP A 19 26.22 -2.01 -3.80
N PRO A 20 26.42 -2.49 -5.05
CA PRO A 20 25.49 -3.29 -5.84
C PRO A 20 25.39 -4.75 -5.36
N SER A 21 24.19 -5.32 -5.40
CA SER A 21 23.95 -6.75 -5.14
C SER A 21 23.75 -7.48 -6.46
N SER A 22 24.70 -8.30 -6.89
CA SER A 22 24.58 -9.04 -8.15
C SER A 22 23.43 -10.08 -8.09
N PRO A 23 22.60 -10.20 -9.14
CA PRO A 23 21.58 -11.23 -9.21
C PRO A 23 22.17 -12.65 -9.13
N THR A 24 21.60 -13.49 -8.28
CA THR A 24 22.04 -14.90 -8.16
C THR A 24 21.05 -15.88 -8.77
N LYS A 25 21.44 -17.15 -8.90
CA LYS A 25 20.54 -18.25 -9.29
C LYS A 25 19.85 -18.92 -8.11
N ASP A 26 20.14 -18.47 -6.89
CA ASP A 26 19.60 -19.07 -5.67
C ASP A 26 18.09 -18.82 -5.57
N LEU A 27 17.34 -19.88 -5.34
CA LEU A 27 15.91 -19.85 -5.09
C LEU A 27 15.61 -20.51 -3.73
N PRO A 28 14.54 -20.11 -3.03
CA PRO A 28 14.09 -20.85 -1.86
C PRO A 28 13.65 -22.27 -2.28
N GLY A 29 13.47 -23.16 -1.30
CA GLY A 29 12.93 -24.50 -1.57
C GLY A 29 11.60 -24.43 -2.30
N ARG A 30 11.32 -25.42 -3.17
CA ARG A 30 10.17 -25.42 -4.08
C ARG A 30 8.83 -25.13 -3.38
N GLU A 31 8.59 -25.72 -2.21
CA GLU A 31 7.36 -25.49 -1.45
C GLU A 31 7.16 -24.01 -1.08
N VAL A 32 8.23 -23.34 -0.64
CA VAL A 32 8.21 -21.91 -0.33
C VAL A 32 8.05 -21.08 -1.61
N ALA A 33 8.75 -21.46 -2.68
CA ALA A 33 8.64 -20.79 -3.97
C ALA A 33 7.21 -20.86 -4.55
N ASP A 34 6.56 -22.03 -4.47
CA ASP A 34 5.20 -22.28 -4.94
C ASP A 34 4.21 -21.36 -4.18
N GLU A 35 4.28 -21.33 -2.84
CA GLU A 35 3.40 -20.49 -2.02
C GLU A 35 3.65 -18.99 -2.24
N LEU A 36 4.90 -18.57 -2.46
CA LEU A 36 5.22 -17.17 -2.78
C LEU A 36 4.62 -16.73 -4.11
N VAL A 37 4.70 -17.59 -5.14
CA VAL A 37 4.05 -17.36 -6.44
C VAL A 37 2.54 -17.27 -6.26
N ASP A 38 1.94 -18.21 -5.54
CA ASP A 38 0.50 -18.22 -5.32
C ASP A 38 0.02 -17.00 -4.50
N CYS A 39 0.81 -16.55 -3.52
CA CYS A 39 0.60 -15.29 -2.81
C CYS A 39 0.56 -14.08 -3.74
N TYR A 40 1.50 -13.96 -4.67
CA TYR A 40 1.48 -12.89 -5.68
C TYR A 40 0.25 -13.00 -6.61
N LEU A 41 -0.03 -14.20 -7.12
CA LEU A 41 -1.09 -14.43 -8.08
C LEU A 41 -2.49 -14.21 -7.50
N ARG A 42 -2.71 -14.52 -6.22
CA ARG A 42 -3.99 -14.28 -5.51
C ARG A 42 -4.18 -12.84 -5.04
N THR A 43 -3.14 -12.02 -5.10
CA THR A 43 -3.15 -10.61 -4.63
C THR A 43 -2.91 -9.63 -5.78
N VAL A 44 -1.68 -9.14 -5.94
CA VAL A 44 -1.29 -8.04 -6.83
C VAL A 44 -1.68 -8.32 -8.29
N GLU A 45 -1.49 -9.56 -8.76
CA GLU A 45 -1.81 -9.93 -10.15
C GLU A 45 -3.32 -9.88 -10.44
N THR A 46 -4.18 -10.01 -9.43
CA THR A 46 -5.65 -9.92 -9.62
C THR A 46 -6.14 -8.51 -9.93
N VAL A 47 -5.32 -7.49 -9.64
CA VAL A 47 -5.62 -6.07 -9.88
C VAL A 47 -4.80 -5.52 -11.05
N HIS A 48 -3.50 -5.79 -11.07
CA HIS A 48 -2.56 -5.09 -11.94
C HIS A 48 -2.27 -5.79 -13.27
N ARG A 49 -2.55 -7.10 -13.44
CA ARG A 49 -2.37 -7.84 -14.72
C ARG A 49 -0.99 -7.65 -15.37
N ILE A 50 0.09 -7.89 -14.63
CA ILE A 50 1.44 -7.64 -15.10
C ILE A 50 1.94 -8.82 -15.94
N LEU A 51 1.59 -10.05 -15.54
CA LEU A 51 2.09 -11.28 -16.14
C LEU A 51 1.04 -11.93 -17.05
N HIS A 52 1.52 -12.74 -17.99
CA HIS A 52 0.68 -13.76 -18.60
C HIS A 52 0.83 -15.04 -17.79
N ILE A 53 -0.17 -15.34 -16.95
CA ILE A 53 -0.07 -16.42 -15.95
C ILE A 53 0.29 -17.77 -16.58
N PRO A 54 -0.32 -18.22 -17.70
CA PRO A 54 0.02 -19.49 -18.31
C PRO A 54 1.48 -19.60 -18.80
N SER A 55 2.03 -18.51 -19.37
CA SER A 55 3.44 -18.52 -19.80
C SER A 55 4.37 -18.50 -18.60
N PHE A 56 4.10 -17.64 -17.61
CA PHE A 56 4.90 -17.55 -16.40
C PHE A 56 4.95 -18.87 -15.64
N ARG A 57 3.80 -19.55 -15.45
CA ARG A 57 3.76 -20.87 -14.79
C ARG A 57 4.54 -21.92 -15.55
N ARG A 58 4.48 -21.93 -16.89
CA ARG A 58 5.26 -22.86 -17.71
C ARG A 58 6.77 -22.66 -17.50
N ASP A 59 7.23 -21.41 -17.54
CA ASP A 59 8.64 -21.07 -17.36
C ASP A 59 9.09 -21.36 -15.92
N TYR A 60 8.21 -21.14 -14.93
CA TYR A 60 8.44 -21.49 -13.53
C TYR A 60 8.58 -23.00 -13.31
N GLU A 61 7.67 -23.81 -13.85
CA GLU A 61 7.75 -25.27 -13.75
C GLU A 61 9.01 -25.83 -14.40
N ALA A 62 9.46 -25.23 -15.50
CA ALA A 62 10.69 -25.63 -16.18
C ALA A 62 11.93 -25.47 -15.27
N LEU A 63 11.94 -24.54 -14.31
CA LEU A 63 13.05 -24.36 -13.36
C LEU A 63 13.35 -25.60 -12.51
N TRP A 64 12.31 -26.39 -12.23
CA TRP A 64 12.41 -27.57 -11.36
C TRP A 64 12.77 -28.84 -12.12
N THR A 65 13.13 -28.72 -13.41
CA THR A 65 13.60 -29.83 -14.23
C THR A 65 15.14 -29.88 -14.28
N PRO A 66 15.77 -31.07 -14.25
CA PRO A 66 17.24 -31.18 -14.18
C PRO A 66 18.03 -30.56 -15.34
N ALA A 67 17.39 -30.32 -16.48
CA ALA A 67 18.01 -29.80 -17.70
C ALA A 67 17.84 -28.28 -17.87
N SER A 68 17.32 -27.59 -16.86
CA SER A 68 16.95 -26.18 -16.96
C SER A 68 18.16 -25.25 -16.76
N GLU A 69 18.42 -24.39 -17.75
CA GLU A 69 19.30 -23.25 -17.60
C GLU A 69 18.45 -21.96 -17.67
N PRO A 70 18.03 -21.43 -16.51
CA PRO A 70 17.12 -20.29 -16.53
C PRO A 70 17.82 -18.99 -16.93
N ASP A 71 17.14 -18.24 -17.78
CA ASP A 71 17.53 -16.88 -18.13
C ASP A 71 17.48 -15.96 -16.90
N MET A 72 18.48 -15.09 -16.78
CA MET A 72 18.61 -14.19 -15.64
C MET A 72 17.48 -13.17 -15.56
N ALA A 73 16.92 -12.72 -16.69
CA ALA A 73 15.79 -11.80 -16.67
C ALA A 73 14.54 -12.46 -16.07
N PHE A 74 14.31 -13.74 -16.39
CA PHE A 74 13.23 -14.52 -15.77
C PHE A 74 13.47 -14.73 -14.26
N LEU A 75 14.69 -15.05 -13.84
CA LEU A 75 15.01 -15.20 -12.41
C LEU A 75 14.80 -13.90 -11.63
N VAL A 76 15.19 -12.75 -12.20
CA VAL A 76 14.95 -11.43 -11.61
C VAL A 76 13.44 -11.15 -11.54
N GLN A 77 12.68 -11.45 -12.59
CA GLN A 77 11.23 -11.33 -12.60
C GLN A 77 10.57 -12.19 -11.51
N LEU A 78 10.99 -13.46 -11.39
CA LEU A 78 10.49 -14.40 -10.39
C LEU A 78 10.85 -13.96 -8.96
N LYS A 79 12.05 -13.47 -8.72
CA LYS A 79 12.49 -12.95 -7.42
C LYS A 79 11.68 -11.73 -6.98
N LEU A 80 11.26 -10.88 -7.93
CA LEU A 80 10.33 -9.79 -7.62
C LEU A 80 8.91 -10.29 -7.30
N VAL A 81 8.43 -11.32 -8.00
CA VAL A 81 7.18 -12.03 -7.66
C VAL A 81 7.27 -12.59 -6.25
N PHE A 82 8.39 -13.23 -5.89
CA PHE A 82 8.64 -13.70 -4.53
C PHE A 82 8.67 -12.58 -3.50
N ALA A 83 9.34 -11.45 -3.80
CA ALA A 83 9.43 -10.33 -2.88
C ALA A 83 8.05 -9.74 -2.54
N ILE A 84 7.17 -9.62 -3.55
CA ILE A 84 5.79 -9.19 -3.37
C ILE A 84 5.00 -10.26 -2.61
N GLY A 85 5.08 -11.53 -3.01
CA GLY A 85 4.37 -12.65 -2.38
C GLY A 85 4.73 -12.83 -0.91
N ALA A 86 5.99 -12.56 -0.53
CA ALA A 86 6.49 -12.66 0.84
C ALA A 86 5.76 -11.72 1.81
N THR A 87 5.18 -10.62 1.31
CA THR A 87 4.38 -9.69 2.14
C THR A 87 3.04 -10.28 2.60
N THR A 88 2.61 -11.39 2.00
CA THR A 88 1.36 -12.10 2.35
C THR A 88 1.57 -13.60 2.62
N TYR A 89 2.82 -14.06 2.63
CA TYR A 89 3.19 -15.45 2.87
C TYR A 89 2.75 -15.91 4.28
N ASP A 90 3.14 -15.16 5.31
CA ASP A 90 2.77 -15.40 6.69
C ASP A 90 2.42 -14.08 7.41
N GLU A 91 2.06 -14.17 8.69
CA GLU A 91 1.65 -13.02 9.50
C GLU A 91 2.81 -12.20 10.07
N GLN A 92 4.05 -12.68 9.96
CA GLN A 92 5.23 -12.10 10.59
C GLN A 92 6.24 -11.54 9.59
N PHE A 93 5.94 -11.68 8.28
CA PHE A 93 6.84 -11.41 7.18
C PHE A 93 8.22 -12.06 7.39
N SER A 94 8.24 -13.36 7.67
CA SER A 94 9.49 -14.09 8.00
C SER A 94 10.57 -13.96 6.93
N LEU A 95 10.17 -13.88 5.65
CA LEU A 95 11.07 -13.77 4.50
C LEU A 95 11.49 -12.33 4.16
N ARG A 96 11.35 -11.37 5.08
CA ARG A 96 11.64 -9.94 4.83
C ARG A 96 13.06 -9.70 4.32
N THR A 97 14.07 -10.33 4.92
CA THR A 97 15.47 -10.16 4.49
C THR A 97 15.67 -10.67 3.06
N SER A 98 15.10 -11.84 2.72
CA SER A 98 15.13 -12.38 1.36
C SER A 98 14.40 -11.47 0.37
N ALA A 99 13.23 -10.95 0.74
CA ALA A 99 12.47 -10.00 -0.10
C ALA A 99 13.25 -8.71 -0.38
N ILE A 100 13.92 -8.16 0.63
CA ILE A 100 14.81 -6.99 0.45
C ILE A 100 15.97 -7.35 -0.48
N ARG A 101 16.61 -8.49 -0.29
CA ARG A 101 17.70 -8.95 -1.17
C ARG A 101 17.26 -9.09 -2.62
N TRP A 102 16.13 -9.73 -2.89
CA TRP A 102 15.58 -9.88 -4.24
C TRP A 102 15.29 -8.53 -4.92
N VAL A 103 14.81 -7.53 -4.17
CA VAL A 103 14.61 -6.17 -4.68
C VAL A 103 15.95 -5.51 -5.04
N TYR A 104 16.98 -5.67 -4.20
CA TYR A 104 18.32 -5.14 -4.49
C TYR A 104 18.94 -5.81 -5.72
N GLU A 105 18.86 -7.14 -5.83
CA GLU A 105 19.33 -7.87 -7.01
C GLU A 105 18.67 -7.36 -8.30
N ALA A 106 17.34 -7.20 -8.29
CA ALA A 106 16.61 -6.68 -9.43
C ALA A 106 16.97 -5.22 -9.79
N GLN A 107 17.17 -4.37 -8.78
CA GLN A 107 17.58 -2.99 -8.98
C GLN A 107 18.99 -2.94 -9.61
N THR A 108 19.92 -3.82 -9.19
CA THR A 108 21.28 -3.89 -9.77
C THR A 108 21.20 -4.27 -11.24
N TRP A 109 20.46 -5.34 -11.54
CA TRP A 109 20.26 -5.83 -12.90
C TRP A 109 19.67 -4.77 -13.83
N ILE A 110 18.67 -4.01 -13.37
CA ILE A 110 18.07 -2.92 -14.17
C ILE A 110 19.08 -1.80 -14.44
N SER A 111 20.06 -1.58 -13.55
CA SER A 111 21.02 -0.49 -13.66
C SER A 111 22.16 -0.79 -14.64
N GLU A 112 22.41 -2.05 -14.99
CA GLU A 112 23.49 -2.48 -15.90
C GLU A 112 23.35 -1.87 -17.32
N PRO A 113 24.40 -1.28 -17.91
CA PRO A 113 24.32 -0.44 -19.11
C PRO A 113 23.83 -1.11 -20.41
N GLU A 114 23.50 -2.40 -20.41
CA GLU A 114 23.12 -3.16 -21.60
C GLU A 114 21.77 -2.71 -22.21
N PHE A 115 21.80 -2.24 -23.46
CA PHE A 115 20.68 -1.55 -24.10
C PHE A 115 19.61 -2.49 -24.72
N LYS A 116 20.00 -3.65 -25.27
CA LYS A 116 19.10 -4.48 -26.09
C LYS A 116 18.03 -5.24 -25.29
N ALA A 117 18.36 -5.74 -24.11
CA ALA A 117 17.39 -6.41 -23.22
C ALA A 117 16.31 -5.43 -22.68
N ARG A 118 16.58 -4.12 -22.69
CA ARG A 118 15.75 -3.07 -22.08
C ARG A 118 14.54 -2.63 -22.91
N LEU A 119 14.34 -3.19 -24.10
CA LEU A 119 13.26 -2.83 -25.04
C LEU A 119 12.16 -3.90 -25.14
N GLY A 120 12.24 -4.96 -24.34
CA GLY A 120 11.25 -6.04 -24.31
C GLY A 120 10.11 -5.83 -23.31
N ILE A 121 8.99 -6.51 -23.54
CA ILE A 121 7.84 -6.54 -22.62
C ILE A 121 8.25 -7.07 -21.25
N GLN A 122 9.10 -8.10 -21.19
CA GLN A 122 9.59 -8.65 -19.92
C GLN A 122 10.37 -7.64 -19.09
N PHE A 123 11.23 -6.82 -19.74
CA PHE A 123 11.94 -5.76 -19.03
C PHE A 123 10.96 -4.75 -18.41
N LEU A 124 9.90 -4.38 -19.13
CA LEU A 124 8.88 -3.50 -18.59
C LEU A 124 8.10 -4.15 -17.43
N GLN A 125 7.76 -5.44 -17.53
CA GLN A 125 7.18 -6.20 -16.42
C GLN A 125 8.07 -6.15 -15.18
N ILE A 126 9.38 -6.37 -15.33
CA ILE A 126 10.37 -6.28 -14.25
C ILE A 126 10.39 -4.88 -13.63
N ASN A 127 10.33 -3.80 -14.43
CA ASN A 127 10.29 -2.44 -13.89
C ASN A 127 9.00 -2.16 -13.09
N VAL A 128 7.84 -2.64 -13.55
CA VAL A 128 6.57 -2.52 -12.82
C VAL A 128 6.64 -3.32 -11.50
N LEU A 129 7.07 -4.57 -11.57
CA LEU A 129 7.23 -5.44 -10.39
C LEU A 129 8.23 -4.84 -9.39
N LEU A 130 9.34 -4.29 -9.85
CA LEU A 130 10.35 -3.66 -8.99
C LEU A 130 9.76 -2.47 -8.24
N LEU A 131 9.00 -1.62 -8.92
CA LEU A 131 8.37 -0.46 -8.29
C LEU A 131 7.38 -0.90 -7.19
N LEU A 132 6.53 -1.89 -7.48
CA LEU A 132 5.58 -2.45 -6.51
C LEU A 132 6.28 -3.17 -5.36
N ALA A 133 7.32 -3.96 -5.65
CA ALA A 133 8.10 -4.68 -4.63
C ALA A 133 8.84 -3.70 -3.71
N ARG A 134 9.44 -2.63 -4.23
CA ARG A 134 10.08 -1.59 -3.41
C ARG A 134 9.10 -0.95 -2.44
N GLU A 135 7.92 -0.57 -2.94
CA GLU A 135 6.86 0.02 -2.12
C GLU A 135 6.36 -0.96 -1.05
N LEU A 136 6.00 -2.19 -1.43
CA LEU A 136 5.40 -3.18 -0.53
C LEU A 136 6.41 -3.75 0.48
N VAL A 137 7.66 -3.99 0.10
CA VAL A 137 8.69 -4.50 1.01
C VAL A 137 9.24 -3.39 1.92
N GLY A 138 9.07 -2.12 1.52
CA GLY A 138 9.60 -0.97 2.26
C GLY A 138 11.08 -0.73 2.02
N VAL A 139 11.57 -1.03 0.81
CA VAL A 139 12.94 -0.71 0.39
C VAL A 139 13.01 0.77 0.00
N GLY A 140 13.81 1.52 0.75
CA GLY A 140 13.98 2.97 0.56
C GLY A 140 14.60 3.35 -0.79
N GLY A 141 14.61 4.65 -1.07
CA GLY A 141 15.14 5.25 -2.29
C GLY A 141 14.32 6.49 -2.66
N ASP A 142 14.30 6.85 -3.94
CA ASP A 142 13.46 7.95 -4.44
C ASP A 142 11.99 7.74 -4.09
N SER A 143 11.26 8.85 -3.95
CA SER A 143 9.79 8.84 -3.86
C SER A 143 9.18 7.94 -4.95
N VAL A 144 8.15 7.18 -4.58
CA VAL A 144 7.40 6.30 -5.52
C VAL A 144 6.91 7.10 -6.73
N TRP A 145 6.56 8.37 -6.54
CA TRP A 145 6.14 9.27 -7.62
C TRP A 145 7.24 9.52 -8.67
N VAL A 146 8.49 9.73 -8.23
CA VAL A 146 9.64 9.92 -9.14
C VAL A 146 9.91 8.65 -9.94
N SER A 147 9.94 7.50 -9.26
CA SER A 147 10.17 6.21 -9.91
C SER A 147 9.03 5.84 -10.88
N ALA A 148 7.77 6.15 -10.52
CA ALA A 148 6.62 5.98 -11.40
C ALA A 148 6.71 6.86 -12.66
N GLY A 149 7.19 8.10 -12.53
CA GLY A 149 7.45 8.98 -13.67
C GLY A 149 8.53 8.44 -14.62
N ALA A 150 9.60 7.84 -14.08
CA ALA A 150 10.62 7.17 -14.89
C ALA A 150 10.05 5.96 -15.65
N LEU A 151 9.23 5.14 -14.98
CA LEU A 151 8.52 4.01 -15.58
C LEU A 151 7.57 4.47 -16.71
N LEU A 152 6.79 5.53 -16.48
CA LEU A 152 5.90 6.11 -17.49
C LEU A 152 6.66 6.53 -18.74
N ARG A 153 7.74 7.32 -18.59
CA ARG A 153 8.56 7.78 -19.72
C ARG A 153 9.18 6.62 -20.49
N ARG A 154 9.60 5.56 -19.79
CA ARG A 154 10.10 4.32 -20.43
C ARG A 154 9.01 3.62 -21.24
N ALA A 155 7.80 3.50 -20.70
CA ALA A 155 6.68 2.90 -21.43
C ALA A 155 6.26 3.74 -22.64
N VAL A 156 6.27 5.07 -22.51
CA VAL A 156 5.99 6.00 -23.61
C VAL A 156 7.05 5.86 -24.72
N SER A 157 8.34 5.80 -24.37
CA SER A 157 9.41 5.62 -25.36
C SER A 157 9.36 4.26 -26.07
N MET A 158 8.81 3.23 -25.41
CA MET A 158 8.48 1.94 -26.01
C MET A 158 7.15 1.93 -26.79
N GLY A 159 6.46 3.07 -26.86
CA GLY A 159 5.22 3.27 -27.62
C GLY A 159 3.95 2.70 -26.98
N LEU A 160 3.93 2.38 -25.67
CA LEU A 160 2.77 1.74 -25.03
C LEU A 160 1.54 2.66 -24.92
N HIS A 161 1.77 3.98 -24.94
CA HIS A 161 0.71 4.99 -24.99
C HIS A 161 -0.08 4.97 -26.30
N ARG A 162 0.45 4.33 -27.35
CA ARG A 162 -0.21 4.19 -28.65
C ARG A 162 -1.01 2.90 -28.74
N ASP A 163 -2.26 2.98 -29.21
CA ASP A 163 -3.05 1.77 -29.42
C ASP A 163 -2.40 0.88 -30.50
N PRO A 164 -2.23 -0.44 -30.24
CA PRO A 164 -1.65 -1.34 -31.22
C PRO A 164 -2.40 -1.43 -32.55
N ALA A 165 -3.68 -1.04 -32.61
CA ALA A 165 -4.43 -0.95 -33.87
C ALA A 165 -3.86 0.09 -34.85
N HIS A 166 -3.13 1.08 -34.36
CA HIS A 166 -2.46 2.12 -35.17
C HIS A 166 -0.99 1.79 -35.48
N LEU A 167 -0.49 0.65 -34.99
CA LEU A 167 0.90 0.22 -35.14
C LEU A 167 1.01 -0.92 -36.17
N PRO A 168 2.23 -1.24 -36.65
CA PRO A 168 2.45 -2.41 -37.49
C PRO A 168 1.87 -3.68 -36.84
N LYS A 169 1.34 -4.58 -37.66
CA LYS A 169 0.68 -5.81 -37.20
C LYS A 169 1.60 -6.57 -36.23
N SER A 170 1.08 -6.81 -35.04
CA SER A 170 1.72 -7.58 -33.97
C SER A 170 0.86 -8.78 -33.61
N THR A 171 1.42 -9.75 -32.88
CA THR A 171 0.63 -10.88 -32.38
C THR A 171 -0.42 -10.39 -31.39
N ILE A 172 -1.50 -11.16 -31.24
CA ILE A 172 -2.56 -10.83 -30.28
C ILE A 172 -1.99 -10.83 -28.86
N PHE A 173 -1.15 -11.82 -28.55
CA PHE A 173 -0.39 -11.88 -27.31
C PHE A 173 0.35 -10.56 -27.00
N ALA A 174 1.18 -10.09 -27.93
CA ALA A 174 1.97 -8.87 -27.71
C ALA A 174 1.08 -7.62 -27.60
N THR A 175 0.01 -7.55 -28.39
CA THR A 175 -0.99 -6.47 -28.36
C THR A 175 -1.66 -6.38 -27.00
N GLU A 176 -2.18 -7.48 -26.48
CA GLU A 176 -2.91 -7.50 -25.22
C GLU A 176 -1.97 -7.33 -24.02
N MET A 177 -0.76 -7.88 -24.05
CA MET A 177 0.24 -7.62 -23.01
C MET A 177 0.65 -6.14 -22.93
N ARG A 178 0.76 -5.44 -24.07
CA ARG A 178 1.01 -3.98 -24.09
C ARG A 178 -0.14 -3.21 -23.45
N ARG A 179 -1.39 -3.52 -23.81
CA ARG A 179 -2.57 -2.87 -23.22
C ARG A 179 -2.68 -3.13 -21.71
N ARG A 180 -2.40 -4.36 -21.27
CA ARG A 180 -2.37 -4.73 -19.84
C ARG A 180 -1.34 -3.89 -19.08
N LEU A 181 -0.08 -3.87 -19.53
CA LEU A 181 0.99 -3.11 -18.88
C LEU A 181 0.74 -1.60 -18.91
N TRP A 182 0.25 -1.05 -20.03
CA TRP A 182 -0.11 0.37 -20.08
C TRP A 182 -1.18 0.69 -19.03
N ASN A 183 -2.21 -0.14 -18.92
CA ASN A 183 -3.25 0.01 -17.91
C ASN A 183 -2.69 -0.05 -16.48
N THR A 184 -1.78 -0.98 -16.19
CA THR A 184 -1.10 -1.05 -14.90
C THR A 184 -0.31 0.21 -14.58
N ILE A 185 0.45 0.71 -15.54
CA ILE A 185 1.30 1.89 -15.37
C ILE A 185 0.46 3.11 -15.06
N LEU A 186 -0.68 3.27 -15.74
CA LEU A 186 -1.65 4.32 -15.46
C LEU A 186 -2.16 4.27 -14.01
N GLU A 187 -2.48 3.08 -13.50
CA GLU A 187 -2.89 2.92 -12.09
C GLU A 187 -1.77 3.33 -11.12
N VAL A 188 -0.54 2.88 -11.38
CA VAL A 188 0.61 3.17 -10.50
C VAL A 188 0.98 4.65 -10.49
N VAL A 189 0.99 5.33 -11.65
CA VAL A 189 1.32 6.77 -11.72
C VAL A 189 0.24 7.64 -11.10
N LEU A 190 -1.03 7.24 -11.22
CA LEU A 190 -2.13 8.00 -10.64
C LEU A 190 -2.15 7.82 -9.12
N GLN A 191 -1.98 6.58 -8.64
CA GLN A 191 -1.89 6.29 -7.21
C GLN A 191 -0.71 7.02 -6.57
N SER A 192 0.46 7.05 -7.21
CA SER A 192 1.64 7.72 -6.67
C SER A 192 1.48 9.25 -6.61
N SER A 193 0.70 9.85 -7.52
CA SER A 193 0.38 11.28 -7.51
C SER A 193 -0.57 11.62 -6.35
N LEU A 194 -1.57 10.76 -6.08
CA LEU A 194 -2.47 10.94 -4.94
C LEU A 194 -1.73 10.83 -3.60
N THR A 195 -0.75 9.93 -3.47
CA THR A 195 -0.03 9.73 -2.20
C THR A 195 1.05 10.76 -1.93
N SER A 196 1.74 11.23 -2.98
CA SER A 196 2.83 12.21 -2.83
C SER A 196 2.34 13.65 -2.79
N GLY A 197 1.11 13.93 -3.22
CA GLY A 197 0.64 15.29 -3.51
C GLY A 197 1.23 15.87 -4.81
N GLY A 198 2.03 15.09 -5.55
CA GLY A 198 2.62 15.53 -6.81
C GLY A 198 1.57 15.63 -7.93
N PRO A 199 1.73 16.56 -8.90
CA PRO A 199 0.77 16.70 -9.98
C PRO A 199 0.67 15.40 -10.80
N PRO A 200 -0.50 15.09 -11.38
CA PRO A 200 -0.66 13.92 -12.22
C PRO A 200 0.35 13.89 -13.37
N LEU A 201 1.00 12.74 -13.53
CA LEU A 201 2.06 12.53 -14.52
C LEU A 201 1.56 12.35 -15.96
N VAL A 202 0.24 12.30 -16.16
CA VAL A 202 -0.39 12.00 -17.46
C VAL A 202 -1.75 12.70 -17.59
N SER A 203 -2.09 13.11 -18.81
CA SER A 203 -3.41 13.60 -19.23
C SER A 203 -4.13 12.55 -20.09
N LEU A 204 -5.44 12.72 -20.28
CA LEU A 204 -6.23 11.83 -21.14
C LEU A 204 -5.85 11.97 -22.62
N ASP A 205 -5.27 13.10 -23.02
CA ASP A 205 -4.84 13.38 -24.39
C ASP A 205 -3.45 12.82 -24.72
N ASP A 206 -2.71 12.31 -23.73
CA ASP A 206 -1.34 11.82 -23.90
C ASP A 206 -1.28 10.39 -24.49
N PHE A 207 -2.41 9.69 -24.58
CA PHE A 207 -2.50 8.31 -25.05
C PHE A 207 -3.82 8.03 -25.78
N ASP A 208 -3.77 7.10 -26.74
CA ASP A 208 -4.97 6.56 -27.42
C ASP A 208 -5.14 5.04 -27.17
N ALA A 209 -4.20 4.42 -26.44
CA ALA A 209 -4.23 3.01 -26.08
C ALA A 209 -5.51 2.61 -25.34
N GLN A 210 -6.25 1.68 -25.94
CA GLN A 210 -7.50 1.16 -25.42
C GLN A 210 -7.28 0.25 -24.19
N PRO A 211 -8.30 0.09 -23.31
CA PRO A 211 -8.26 -0.91 -22.25
C PRO A 211 -7.96 -2.32 -22.79
N PRO A 212 -7.44 -3.23 -21.96
CA PRO A 212 -7.33 -4.64 -22.31
C PRO A 212 -8.67 -5.22 -22.76
N ARG A 213 -8.66 -6.18 -23.70
CA ARG A 213 -9.87 -6.91 -24.07
C ARG A 213 -10.25 -7.88 -22.95
N ASN A 214 -11.54 -8.12 -22.78
CA ASN A 214 -12.08 -9.07 -21.79
C ASN A 214 -11.88 -10.52 -22.27
N LEU A 215 -10.63 -10.96 -22.29
CA LEU A 215 -10.20 -12.30 -22.71
C LEU A 215 -9.76 -13.10 -21.48
N ASP A 216 -9.95 -14.42 -21.53
CA ASP A 216 -9.24 -15.32 -20.62
C ASP A 216 -7.75 -15.35 -20.99
N ASP A 217 -6.87 -15.64 -20.04
CA ASP A 217 -5.43 -15.68 -20.31
C ASP A 217 -5.08 -16.71 -21.38
N GLU A 218 -5.69 -17.90 -21.35
CA GLU A 218 -5.46 -18.98 -22.32
C GLU A 218 -5.76 -18.56 -23.77
N GLN A 219 -6.67 -17.59 -23.96
CA GLN A 219 -7.03 -17.09 -25.28
C GLN A 219 -5.95 -16.21 -25.91
N LEU A 220 -5.01 -15.65 -25.13
CA LEU A 220 -3.97 -14.76 -25.67
C LEU A 220 -2.99 -15.48 -26.61
N VAL A 221 -2.88 -16.81 -26.48
CA VAL A 221 -2.04 -17.67 -27.32
C VAL A 221 -2.85 -18.47 -28.34
N ALA A 222 -4.17 -18.28 -28.39
CA ALA A 222 -5.05 -18.93 -29.37
C ALA A 222 -5.08 -18.15 -30.70
N ASP A 223 -5.38 -18.84 -31.80
CA ASP A 223 -5.39 -18.25 -33.14
C ASP A 223 -6.50 -17.21 -33.33
N ASN A 224 -7.67 -17.42 -32.71
CA ASN A 224 -8.87 -16.57 -32.89
C ASN A 224 -9.57 -16.26 -31.55
N PRO A 225 -9.01 -15.37 -30.71
CA PRO A 225 -9.59 -15.01 -29.43
C PRO A 225 -10.82 -14.12 -29.56
N VAL A 226 -11.91 -14.54 -28.92
CA VAL A 226 -13.18 -13.83 -28.86
C VAL A 226 -13.36 -13.23 -27.47
N PRO A 227 -13.43 -11.89 -27.33
CA PRO A 227 -13.67 -11.23 -26.05
C PRO A 227 -15.02 -11.64 -25.50
N LYS A 228 -15.05 -11.98 -24.22
CA LYS A 228 -16.30 -12.22 -23.53
C LYS A 228 -17.07 -10.90 -23.37
N PRO A 229 -18.41 -10.94 -23.38
CA PRO A 229 -19.23 -9.78 -23.04
C PRO A 229 -18.86 -9.20 -21.68
N ALA A 230 -19.10 -7.90 -21.47
CA ALA A 230 -18.79 -7.23 -20.19
C ALA A 230 -19.53 -7.83 -18.97
N SER A 231 -20.59 -8.61 -19.22
CA SER A 231 -21.33 -9.34 -18.19
C SER A 231 -20.65 -10.63 -17.72
N GLN A 232 -19.61 -11.11 -18.41
CA GLN A 232 -18.88 -12.32 -18.05
C GLN A 232 -17.50 -11.98 -17.52
N PHE A 233 -17.13 -12.63 -16.42
CA PHE A 233 -15.85 -12.42 -15.77
C PHE A 233 -14.71 -13.13 -16.51
N THR A 234 -13.58 -12.44 -16.63
CA THR A 234 -12.25 -12.98 -16.92
C THR A 234 -11.23 -12.36 -15.96
N GLN A 235 -10.00 -12.86 -16.00
CA GLN A 235 -8.91 -12.33 -15.21
C GLN A 235 -8.62 -10.84 -15.53
N ALA A 236 -9.02 -10.32 -16.70
CA ALA A 236 -8.85 -8.91 -17.08
C ALA A 236 -9.98 -7.98 -16.59
N THR A 237 -11.13 -8.52 -16.15
CA THR A 237 -12.34 -7.72 -15.84
C THR A 237 -12.10 -6.65 -14.79
N VAL A 238 -11.33 -6.93 -13.72
CA VAL A 238 -11.02 -5.95 -12.66
C VAL A 238 -10.20 -4.77 -13.21
N ALA A 239 -9.17 -5.05 -14.00
CA ALA A 239 -8.32 -4.03 -14.61
C ALA A 239 -9.12 -3.14 -15.61
N ILE A 240 -10.01 -3.75 -16.38
CA ILE A 240 -10.93 -3.04 -17.29
C ILE A 240 -11.88 -2.14 -16.50
N ALA A 241 -12.43 -2.64 -15.41
CA ALA A 241 -13.37 -1.88 -14.59
C ALA A 241 -12.67 -0.68 -13.90
N LEU A 242 -11.45 -0.87 -13.38
CA LEU A 242 -10.64 0.23 -12.85
C LEU A 242 -10.34 1.28 -13.92
N ARG A 243 -9.98 0.86 -15.13
CA ARG A 243 -9.76 1.75 -16.27
C ARG A 243 -10.97 2.62 -16.60
N ALA A 244 -12.18 2.10 -16.47
CA ALA A 244 -13.40 2.88 -16.67
C ALA A 244 -13.58 4.03 -15.64
N THR A 245 -13.03 3.88 -14.44
CA THR A 245 -13.06 4.94 -13.40
C THR A 245 -11.85 5.87 -13.44
N PHE A 246 -10.83 5.55 -14.24
CA PHE A 246 -9.57 6.29 -14.31
C PHE A 246 -9.76 7.78 -14.63
N PRO A 247 -10.58 8.20 -15.62
CA PRO A 247 -10.76 9.63 -15.93
C PRO A 247 -11.25 10.46 -14.74
N LEU A 248 -12.18 9.91 -13.94
CA LEU A 248 -12.72 10.61 -12.77
C LEU A 248 -11.71 10.64 -11.62
N ARG A 249 -10.99 9.53 -11.39
CA ARG A 249 -9.91 9.50 -10.39
C ARG A 249 -8.79 10.47 -10.76
N LEU A 250 -8.44 10.55 -12.05
CA LEU A 250 -7.50 11.55 -12.56
C LEU A 250 -8.00 12.97 -12.34
N ALA A 251 -9.27 13.26 -12.62
CA ALA A 251 -9.85 14.57 -12.35
C ALA A 251 -9.80 14.94 -10.86
N VAL A 252 -10.09 14.00 -9.97
CA VAL A 252 -9.95 14.19 -8.51
C VAL A 252 -8.50 14.50 -8.13
N THR A 253 -7.52 13.74 -8.61
CA THR A 253 -6.11 14.02 -8.28
C THR A 253 -5.62 15.34 -8.89
N LYS A 254 -6.06 15.69 -10.11
CA LYS A 254 -5.78 17.02 -10.69
C LYS A 254 -6.34 18.12 -9.81
N PHE A 255 -7.61 18.01 -9.39
CA PHE A 255 -8.27 18.98 -8.52
C PHE A 255 -7.56 19.14 -7.16
N LEU A 256 -7.13 18.03 -6.54
CA LEU A 256 -6.46 18.05 -5.24
C LEU A 256 -5.03 18.59 -5.29
N ASN A 257 -4.33 18.41 -6.41
CA ASN A 257 -2.91 18.76 -6.56
C ASN A 257 -2.72 19.97 -7.49
N ASP A 258 -3.77 20.74 -7.76
CA ASP A 258 -3.70 21.99 -8.53
C ASP A 258 -3.23 23.13 -7.61
N LEU A 259 -2.03 23.64 -7.87
CA LEU A 259 -1.43 24.74 -7.10
C LEU A 259 -2.10 26.10 -7.36
N SER A 260 -2.83 26.23 -8.47
CA SER A 260 -3.40 27.49 -8.94
C SER A 260 -4.87 27.67 -8.55
N ALA A 261 -5.56 26.60 -8.20
CA ALA A 261 -6.99 26.60 -7.90
C ALA A 261 -7.26 26.35 -6.42
N HIS A 262 -8.01 27.25 -5.79
CA HIS A 262 -8.63 26.98 -4.49
C HIS A 262 -9.88 26.14 -4.79
N GLY A 263 -9.75 24.83 -4.71
CA GLY A 263 -10.84 23.91 -5.04
C GLY A 263 -12.15 24.31 -4.35
N THR A 264 -13.24 24.43 -5.11
CA THR A 264 -14.53 24.87 -4.56
C THR A 264 -15.30 23.69 -3.99
N TYR A 265 -16.16 23.97 -3.00
CA TYR A 265 -16.99 22.93 -2.43
C TYR A 265 -17.97 22.34 -3.45
N GLU A 266 -18.50 23.17 -4.34
CA GLU A 266 -19.37 22.74 -5.45
C GLU A 266 -18.67 21.73 -6.37
N GLU A 267 -17.41 21.99 -6.73
CA GLU A 267 -16.62 21.08 -7.56
C GLU A 267 -16.33 19.76 -6.84
N THR A 268 -16.03 19.81 -5.54
CA THR A 268 -15.92 18.61 -4.68
C THR A 268 -17.19 17.76 -4.74
N LEU A 269 -18.37 18.36 -4.58
CA LEU A 269 -19.65 17.64 -4.66
C LEU A 269 -19.91 17.06 -6.05
N ARG A 270 -19.56 17.81 -7.11
CA ARG A 270 -19.70 17.36 -8.50
C ARG A 270 -18.84 16.12 -8.77
N LEU A 271 -17.57 16.17 -8.38
CA LEU A 271 -16.63 15.06 -8.54
C LEU A 271 -17.02 13.83 -7.71
N ASP A 272 -17.48 14.03 -6.46
CA ASP A 272 -18.01 12.94 -5.61
C ASP A 272 -19.18 12.23 -6.27
N ALA A 273 -20.18 12.99 -6.74
CA ALA A 273 -21.38 12.41 -7.36
C ALA A 273 -21.04 11.57 -8.60
N GLN A 274 -20.13 12.07 -9.45
CA GLN A 274 -19.67 11.36 -10.64
C GLN A 274 -18.86 10.11 -10.27
N LEU A 275 -17.93 10.21 -9.32
CA LEU A 275 -17.12 9.08 -8.89
C LEU A 275 -17.98 7.98 -8.23
N ARG A 276 -18.96 8.34 -7.40
CA ARG A 276 -19.92 7.38 -6.83
C ARG A 276 -20.79 6.72 -7.89
N ALA A 277 -21.20 7.44 -8.93
CA ALA A 277 -21.96 6.87 -10.04
C ALA A 277 -21.12 5.83 -10.82
N ALA A 278 -19.88 6.18 -11.14
CA ALA A 278 -18.94 5.29 -11.80
C ALA A 278 -18.60 4.06 -10.95
N TYR A 279 -18.38 4.25 -9.64
CA TYR A 279 -18.15 3.15 -8.71
C TYR A 279 -19.35 2.21 -8.58
N ARG A 280 -20.58 2.74 -8.53
CA ARG A 280 -21.80 1.90 -8.56
C ARG A 280 -21.90 1.09 -9.86
N ALA A 281 -21.51 1.66 -10.99
CA ALA A 281 -21.48 0.94 -12.27
C ALA A 281 -20.42 -0.15 -12.26
N LEU A 282 -19.22 0.15 -11.76
CA LEU A 282 -18.13 -0.80 -11.55
C LEU A 282 -18.59 -1.99 -10.70
N ARG A 283 -19.18 -1.73 -9.52
CA ARG A 283 -19.64 -2.81 -8.62
C ARG A 283 -20.71 -3.69 -9.27
N ARG A 284 -21.62 -3.10 -10.04
CA ARG A 284 -22.63 -3.85 -10.81
C ARG A 284 -21.97 -4.74 -11.86
N SER A 285 -20.96 -4.23 -12.58
CA SER A 285 -20.21 -5.03 -13.55
C SER A 285 -19.48 -6.21 -12.89
N LEU A 286 -18.86 -6.00 -11.74
CA LEU A 286 -18.13 -7.05 -11.02
C LEU A 286 -19.05 -8.10 -10.38
N ARG A 287 -20.27 -7.71 -9.96
CA ARG A 287 -21.29 -8.63 -9.42
C ARG A 287 -22.06 -9.37 -10.52
N GLY A 288 -22.31 -8.73 -11.65
CA GLY A 288 -23.06 -9.30 -12.78
C GLY A 288 -22.41 -10.54 -13.42
N GLY A 289 -21.12 -10.77 -13.18
CA GLY A 289 -20.41 -11.98 -13.60
C GLY A 289 -20.74 -13.25 -12.82
N HIS A 290 -21.53 -13.17 -11.73
CA HIS A 290 -21.89 -14.34 -10.90
C HIS A 290 -22.98 -15.25 -11.51
N GLY A 291 -23.50 -14.92 -12.70
CA GLY A 291 -24.63 -15.62 -13.33
C GLY A 291 -24.28 -16.59 -14.46
N SER A 292 -23.03 -16.71 -14.92
CA SER A 292 -22.67 -17.69 -15.96
C SER A 292 -22.03 -18.95 -15.36
N ASN A 293 -22.39 -20.10 -15.92
CA ASN A 293 -21.90 -21.46 -15.60
C ASN A 293 -20.37 -21.68 -15.73
N THR A 294 -19.56 -20.61 -15.73
CA THR A 294 -18.11 -20.63 -15.98
C THR A 294 -17.25 -20.64 -14.72
N GLY A 295 -17.83 -20.69 -13.51
CA GLY A 295 -17.11 -20.96 -12.25
C GLY A 295 -16.07 -19.92 -11.78
N LEU A 296 -15.73 -18.90 -12.58
CA LEU A 296 -14.77 -17.85 -12.24
C LEU A 296 -15.46 -16.59 -11.72
N ALA A 297 -15.05 -16.12 -10.55
CA ALA A 297 -15.52 -14.88 -9.93
C ALA A 297 -14.32 -13.99 -9.54
N PRO A 298 -14.50 -12.66 -9.42
CA PRO A 298 -13.47 -11.78 -8.86
C PRO A 298 -13.00 -12.29 -7.49
N SER A 299 -11.69 -12.28 -7.26
CA SER A 299 -11.16 -12.66 -5.94
C SER A 299 -11.65 -11.69 -4.86
N ALA A 300 -11.84 -12.19 -3.64
CA ALA A 300 -12.21 -11.35 -2.50
C ALA A 300 -11.19 -10.22 -2.27
N PHE A 301 -9.89 -10.51 -2.50
CA PHE A 301 -8.83 -9.52 -2.46
C PHE A 301 -9.06 -8.39 -3.48
N ALA A 302 -9.31 -8.72 -4.76
CA ALA A 302 -9.49 -7.72 -5.81
C ALA A 302 -10.68 -6.80 -5.51
N LEU A 303 -11.81 -7.35 -5.07
CA LEU A 303 -12.99 -6.57 -4.70
C LEU A 303 -12.69 -5.61 -3.55
N ARG A 304 -12.01 -6.08 -2.51
CA ARG A 304 -11.63 -5.24 -1.37
C ARG A 304 -10.58 -4.20 -1.73
N ALA A 305 -9.61 -4.53 -2.58
CA ALA A 305 -8.61 -3.58 -3.07
C ALA A 305 -9.26 -2.45 -3.88
N VAL A 306 -10.24 -2.77 -4.73
CA VAL A 306 -11.00 -1.75 -5.47
C VAL A 306 -11.86 -0.90 -4.54
N ASP A 307 -12.60 -1.52 -3.61
CA ASP A 307 -13.41 -0.80 -2.63
C ASP A 307 -12.49 0.12 -1.77
N PHE A 308 -11.32 -0.36 -1.34
CA PHE A 308 -10.31 0.42 -0.61
C PHE A 308 -9.81 1.62 -1.43
N LEU A 309 -9.42 1.38 -2.69
CA LEU A 309 -8.96 2.41 -3.61
C LEU A 309 -9.99 3.53 -3.77
N ILE A 310 -11.24 3.19 -4.12
CA ILE A 310 -12.28 4.20 -4.35
C ILE A 310 -12.60 5.00 -3.07
N ASN A 311 -12.70 4.34 -1.92
CA ASN A 311 -12.91 5.06 -0.65
C ASN A 311 -11.74 6.00 -0.33
N ARG A 312 -10.50 5.67 -0.72
CA ARG A 312 -9.37 6.59 -0.52
C ARG A 312 -9.49 7.86 -1.36
N TYR A 313 -10.00 7.79 -2.59
CA TYR A 313 -10.29 8.99 -3.42
C TYR A 313 -11.44 9.81 -2.85
N LEU A 314 -12.55 9.16 -2.44
CA LEU A 314 -13.69 9.85 -1.83
C LEU A 314 -13.28 10.55 -0.53
N SER A 315 -12.50 9.88 0.31
CA SER A 315 -11.93 10.48 1.52
C SER A 315 -11.04 11.67 1.16
N ALA A 316 -10.06 11.51 0.26
CA ALA A 316 -9.15 12.58 -0.15
C ALA A 316 -9.88 13.84 -0.62
N LEU A 317 -10.90 13.67 -1.45
CA LEU A 317 -11.67 14.74 -2.08
C LEU A 317 -12.40 15.62 -1.06
N HIS A 318 -12.78 15.05 0.09
CA HIS A 318 -13.55 15.72 1.13
C HIS A 318 -12.74 16.15 2.35
N VAL A 319 -11.50 15.67 2.51
CA VAL A 319 -10.60 16.04 3.63
C VAL A 319 -10.41 17.56 3.76
N PRO A 320 -10.23 18.36 2.68
CA PRO A 320 -10.08 19.82 2.81
C PRO A 320 -11.27 20.50 3.52
N PHE A 321 -12.47 19.94 3.40
CA PHE A 321 -13.70 20.46 4.00
C PHE A 321 -14.06 19.77 5.32
N PHE A 322 -13.26 18.79 5.76
CA PHE A 322 -13.54 17.97 6.93
C PHE A 322 -13.44 18.79 8.23
N ALA A 323 -12.31 19.48 8.44
CA ALA A 323 -12.11 20.32 9.62
C ALA A 323 -13.02 21.57 9.60
N LEU A 324 -13.30 22.10 8.41
CA LEU A 324 -14.20 23.24 8.24
C LEU A 324 -15.64 22.93 8.64
N ALA A 325 -16.05 21.66 8.63
CA ALA A 325 -17.40 21.24 9.03
C ALA A 325 -17.72 21.50 10.51
N ALA A 326 -16.70 21.71 11.37
CA ALA A 326 -16.90 22.15 12.75
C ALA A 326 -17.31 23.64 12.84
N LEU A 327 -16.92 24.45 11.85
CA LEU A 327 -17.19 25.89 11.80
C LEU A 327 -18.43 26.21 10.96
N GLU A 328 -18.64 25.46 9.88
CA GLU A 328 -19.68 25.72 8.89
C GLU A 328 -20.54 24.46 8.65
N PRO A 329 -21.84 24.47 9.05
CA PRO A 329 -22.74 23.34 8.85
C PRO A 329 -22.92 22.92 7.39
N ALA A 330 -22.61 23.81 6.44
CA ALA A 330 -22.65 23.52 5.01
C ALA A 330 -21.77 22.33 4.61
N TYR A 331 -20.68 22.05 5.35
CA TYR A 331 -19.77 20.94 5.06
C TYR A 331 -20.10 19.63 5.79
N ALA A 332 -21.27 19.53 6.45
CA ALA A 332 -21.69 18.32 7.17
C ALA A 332 -21.68 17.05 6.29
N PHE A 333 -22.00 17.20 4.99
CA PHE A 333 -21.89 16.09 4.03
C PHE A 333 -20.44 15.59 3.89
N SER A 334 -19.46 16.50 3.80
CA SER A 334 -18.03 16.11 3.74
C SER A 334 -17.59 15.38 5.00
N ARG A 335 -18.01 15.86 6.17
CA ARG A 335 -17.77 15.17 7.46
C ARG A 335 -18.27 13.74 7.43
N ALA A 336 -19.51 13.52 7.00
CA ALA A 336 -20.09 12.19 6.88
C ALA A 336 -19.34 11.29 5.87
N VAL A 337 -18.97 11.83 4.70
CA VAL A 337 -18.25 11.09 3.67
C VAL A 337 -16.87 10.65 4.14
N VAL A 338 -16.10 11.56 4.76
CA VAL A 338 -14.77 11.24 5.28
C VAL A 338 -14.83 10.13 6.32
N LEU A 339 -15.80 10.20 7.24
CA LEU A 339 -15.97 9.18 8.27
C LEU A 339 -16.38 7.83 7.72
N GLU A 340 -17.37 7.79 6.83
CA GLU A 340 -17.83 6.55 6.22
C GLU A 340 -16.71 5.90 5.39
N ALA A 341 -15.96 6.69 4.62
CA ALA A 341 -14.83 6.20 3.84
C ALA A 341 -13.70 5.70 4.77
N SER A 342 -13.40 6.42 5.85
CA SER A 342 -12.35 6.05 6.82
C SER A 342 -12.69 4.73 7.53
N LEU A 343 -13.95 4.54 7.95
CA LEU A 343 -14.41 3.27 8.52
C LEU A 343 -14.28 2.12 7.52
N LYS A 344 -14.68 2.32 6.26
CA LYS A 344 -14.55 1.28 5.23
C LYS A 344 -13.09 0.90 4.95
N ILE A 345 -12.21 1.90 4.87
CA ILE A 345 -10.76 1.70 4.70
C ILE A 345 -10.22 0.94 5.91
N TRP A 346 -10.56 1.36 7.12
CA TRP A 346 -10.10 0.73 8.36
C TRP A 346 -10.56 -0.72 8.46
N CYS A 347 -11.86 -1.00 8.28
CA CYS A 347 -12.39 -2.36 8.35
C CYS A 347 -11.78 -3.28 7.27
N ALA A 348 -11.46 -2.73 6.09
CA ALA A 348 -10.79 -3.49 5.04
C ALA A 348 -9.32 -3.83 5.40
N ALA A 349 -8.64 -2.96 6.15
CA ALA A 349 -7.27 -3.17 6.62
C ALA A 349 -7.19 -4.00 7.92
N CYS A 350 -8.17 -3.85 8.82
CA CYS A 350 -8.21 -4.39 10.16
C CYS A 350 -9.63 -4.91 10.50
N PRO A 351 -10.02 -6.10 10.00
CA PRO A 351 -11.40 -6.60 10.17
C PRO A 351 -11.74 -7.06 11.60
N ALA A 352 -10.76 -7.21 12.50
CA ALA A 352 -10.88 -8.02 13.71
C ALA A 352 -11.59 -7.40 14.93
N SER A 353 -12.26 -6.23 14.82
CA SER A 353 -12.82 -5.58 16.03
C SER A 353 -14.09 -4.73 15.84
N THR A 354 -14.53 -4.47 14.60
CA THR A 354 -15.80 -3.77 14.33
C THR A 354 -17.00 -4.71 14.17
N ALA A 355 -16.81 -6.01 14.38
CA ALA A 355 -17.92 -6.93 14.55
C ALA A 355 -18.60 -6.66 15.90
N LEU A 356 -19.70 -5.90 15.88
CA LEU A 356 -20.71 -6.01 16.94
C LEU A 356 -20.99 -7.51 17.17
N PRO A 357 -21.25 -7.97 18.41
CA PRO A 357 -21.82 -9.29 18.61
C PRO A 357 -23.19 -9.31 17.94
N THR A 358 -23.26 -9.84 16.72
CA THR A 358 -24.53 -10.21 16.10
C THR A 358 -25.24 -11.17 17.04
N GLN A 359 -26.50 -10.86 17.35
CA GLN A 359 -27.38 -11.65 18.21
C GLN A 359 -27.22 -13.16 17.95
N PRO A 360 -27.35 -14.00 19.00
CA PRO A 360 -27.35 -15.44 18.82
C PRO A 360 -28.47 -15.80 17.86
N ARG A 361 -28.10 -16.32 16.68
CA ARG A 361 -29.07 -16.93 15.76
C ARG A 361 -29.78 -18.02 16.53
N SER A 362 -31.08 -17.83 16.73
CA SER A 362 -31.95 -18.82 17.34
C SER A 362 -31.79 -20.16 16.62
N ASN A 363 -31.54 -21.20 17.42
CA ASN A 363 -31.42 -22.59 17.02
C ASN A 363 -32.57 -23.04 16.11
N SER A 364 -32.23 -23.42 14.87
CA SER A 364 -32.77 -24.61 14.21
C SER A 364 -32.01 -24.81 12.90
N GLU A 365 -30.95 -25.62 12.95
CA GLU A 365 -30.72 -26.75 12.04
C GLU A 365 -29.31 -27.31 12.28
N SER A 366 -29.31 -28.63 12.42
CA SER A 366 -28.25 -29.50 12.89
C SER A 366 -27.10 -29.69 11.90
N GLU A 367 -25.89 -29.72 12.46
CA GLU A 367 -24.75 -30.57 12.07
C GLU A 367 -24.32 -30.58 10.58
N SER A 368 -23.46 -29.62 10.23
CA SER A 368 -22.25 -29.90 9.44
C SER A 368 -21.25 -28.74 9.60
N ALA A 369 -20.48 -28.75 10.68
CA ALA A 369 -19.29 -27.92 10.80
C ALA A 369 -18.21 -28.49 9.86
N SER A 370 -18.34 -28.18 8.56
CA SER A 370 -17.34 -28.48 7.56
C SER A 370 -16.09 -27.63 7.78
N ASN A 371 -14.94 -28.15 7.37
CA ASN A 371 -13.58 -27.57 7.36
C ASN A 371 -13.43 -26.17 6.67
N SER A 372 -14.52 -25.44 6.43
CA SER A 372 -14.57 -24.11 5.81
C SER A 372 -14.12 -22.97 6.72
N ASP A 373 -14.26 -23.10 8.04
CA ASP A 373 -13.95 -22.00 8.97
C ASP A 373 -12.45 -21.91 9.32
N ILE A 374 -11.71 -23.02 9.26
CA ILE A 374 -10.25 -23.04 9.45
C ILE A 374 -9.53 -22.56 8.17
N THR A 375 -10.12 -22.80 6.99
CA THR A 375 -9.59 -22.33 5.71
C THR A 375 -9.89 -20.84 5.45
N ALA A 376 -10.99 -20.28 5.98
CA ALA A 376 -11.30 -18.87 5.86
C ALA A 376 -10.27 -17.92 6.52
N SER A 377 -9.64 -18.36 7.62
CA SER A 377 -8.59 -17.61 8.34
C SER A 377 -7.27 -17.46 7.54
N LEU A 378 -6.94 -18.47 6.72
CA LEU A 378 -5.75 -18.48 5.84
C LEU A 378 -5.89 -17.56 4.60
N HIS A 379 -7.08 -16.99 4.37
CA HIS A 379 -7.46 -16.35 3.11
C HIS A 379 -7.58 -14.82 3.12
N ASP A 380 -7.39 -14.14 4.26
CA ASP A 380 -7.47 -12.67 4.28
C ASP A 380 -6.14 -11.98 3.93
N ALA A 381 -5.82 -11.96 2.64
CA ALA A 381 -4.56 -11.44 2.14
C ALA A 381 -4.42 -9.91 2.24
N LEU A 382 -5.52 -9.14 2.28
CA LEU A 382 -5.45 -7.67 2.32
C LEU A 382 -4.96 -7.15 3.68
N PRO A 383 -5.55 -7.52 4.84
CA PRO A 383 -5.03 -7.14 6.16
C PRO A 383 -3.58 -7.57 6.36
N ARG A 384 -3.22 -8.76 5.87
CA ARG A 384 -1.83 -9.24 5.92
C ARG A 384 -0.90 -8.35 5.10
N LEU A 385 -1.28 -8.00 3.87
CA LEU A 385 -0.55 -7.05 3.02
C LEU A 385 -0.38 -5.69 3.72
N VAL A 386 -1.43 -5.18 4.38
CA VAL A 386 -1.40 -3.89 5.08
C VAL A 386 -0.50 -3.95 6.34
N ALA A 387 -0.55 -5.05 7.10
CA ALA A 387 0.18 -5.23 8.35
C ALA A 387 1.64 -5.67 8.17
N CYS A 388 1.98 -6.38 7.09
CA CYS A 388 3.33 -6.83 6.78
C CYS A 388 4.06 -5.91 5.78
N GLY A 389 3.36 -5.45 4.75
CA GLY A 389 3.92 -4.62 3.68
C GLY A 389 4.09 -3.16 4.06
N SER A 390 4.38 -2.27 3.12
CA SER A 390 4.51 -0.82 3.31
C SER A 390 3.80 -0.06 2.19
N GLY A 391 3.89 1.27 2.20
CA GLY A 391 3.35 2.13 1.14
C GLY A 391 1.84 2.38 1.22
N TYR A 392 1.21 2.47 0.05
CA TYR A 392 -0.17 2.96 -0.14
C TYR A 392 -1.19 2.44 0.87
N TYR A 393 -1.36 1.12 0.98
CA TYR A 393 -2.40 0.52 1.82
C TYR A 393 -2.17 0.80 3.31
N ARG A 394 -0.92 0.66 3.79
CA ARG A 394 -0.56 0.92 5.19
C ARG A 394 -0.79 2.38 5.56
N THR A 395 -0.31 3.30 4.71
CA THR A 395 -0.44 4.74 4.94
C THR A 395 -1.91 5.18 4.92
N ALA A 396 -2.71 4.67 3.97
CA ALA A 396 -4.12 4.99 3.90
C ALA A 396 -4.92 4.47 5.11
N ALA A 397 -4.60 3.28 5.63
CA ALA A 397 -5.20 2.76 6.85
C ALA A 397 -4.88 3.63 8.07
N MET A 398 -3.60 4.02 8.24
CA MET A 398 -3.19 4.95 9.30
C MET A 398 -3.91 6.31 9.17
N GLN A 399 -3.98 6.88 7.98
CA GLN A 399 -4.69 8.14 7.73
C GLN A 399 -6.18 8.04 8.10
N ALA A 400 -6.84 6.95 7.76
CA ALA A 400 -8.23 6.71 8.12
C ALA A 400 -8.44 6.68 9.65
N ALA A 401 -7.58 5.99 10.40
CA ALA A 401 -7.64 6.00 11.87
C ALA A 401 -7.43 7.40 12.46
N LEU A 402 -6.50 8.18 11.91
CA LEU A 402 -6.24 9.55 12.37
C LEU A 402 -7.43 10.49 12.07
N LEU A 403 -8.09 10.34 10.92
CA LEU A 403 -9.32 11.10 10.60
C LEU A 403 -10.46 10.78 11.55
N VAL A 404 -10.64 9.50 11.92
CA VAL A 404 -11.59 9.09 12.97
C VAL A 404 -11.22 9.70 14.32
N ALA A 405 -9.94 9.77 14.66
CA ALA A 405 -9.50 10.39 15.90
C ALA A 405 -9.73 11.91 15.94
N ILE A 406 -9.53 12.59 14.79
CA ILE A 406 -9.84 14.03 14.66
C ILE A 406 -11.33 14.26 14.91
N GLU A 407 -12.22 13.43 14.34
CA GLU A 407 -13.66 13.52 14.61
C GLU A 407 -14.01 13.35 16.08
N LEU A 408 -13.44 12.34 16.73
CA LEU A 408 -13.66 12.10 18.17
C LEU A 408 -13.21 13.30 19.00
N LYS A 409 -12.06 13.90 18.66
CA LYS A 409 -11.57 15.12 19.31
C LYS A 409 -12.52 16.29 19.08
N THR A 410 -12.90 16.56 17.83
CA THR A 410 -13.81 17.66 17.47
C THR A 410 -15.15 17.51 18.16
N ALA A 411 -15.72 16.31 18.21
CA ALA A 411 -16.98 16.04 18.91
C ALA A 411 -16.90 16.31 20.42
N LEU A 412 -15.75 16.08 21.06
CA LEU A 412 -15.53 16.41 22.48
C LEU A 412 -15.36 17.90 22.71
N GLU A 413 -14.72 18.62 21.79
CA GLU A 413 -14.57 20.09 21.87
C GLU A 413 -15.91 20.80 21.64
N GLU A 414 -16.75 20.29 20.72
CA GLU A 414 -18.12 20.78 20.50
C GLU A 414 -19.04 20.56 21.73
N GLU A 415 -18.74 19.57 22.58
CA GLU A 415 -19.50 19.31 23.81
C GLU A 415 -19.38 20.46 24.83
N ASP A 416 -18.21 21.06 24.93
CA ASP A 416 -17.94 22.16 25.87
C ASP A 416 -18.72 23.45 25.51
N GLU A 417 -19.16 23.57 24.25
CA GLU A 417 -19.96 24.69 23.73
C GLU A 417 -21.45 24.35 23.52
N GLY A 418 -21.83 23.07 23.68
CA GLY A 418 -23.15 22.53 23.35
C GLY A 418 -24.19 22.55 24.48
N LEU A 419 -25.43 22.19 24.13
CA LEU A 419 -26.59 22.14 25.06
C LEU A 419 -26.71 20.82 25.84
N GLY A 420 -25.73 19.91 25.77
CA GLY A 420 -25.76 18.62 26.45
C GLY A 420 -24.54 17.72 26.16
N PRO A 421 -24.39 16.60 26.88
CA PRO A 421 -23.23 15.73 26.76
C PRO A 421 -23.20 15.01 25.39
N VAL A 422 -22.04 15.00 24.74
CA VAL A 422 -21.85 14.38 23.44
C VAL A 422 -21.65 12.88 23.65
N ARG A 423 -22.50 12.07 23.01
CA ARG A 423 -22.29 10.62 22.97
C ARG A 423 -21.31 10.31 21.85
N LEU A 424 -20.07 10.01 22.23
CA LEU A 424 -19.09 9.44 21.31
C LEU A 424 -19.60 8.13 20.72
N ARG A 425 -19.47 8.01 19.41
CA ARG A 425 -19.91 6.82 18.69
C ARG A 425 -19.01 5.62 19.05
N PRO A 426 -19.57 4.48 19.51
CA PRO A 426 -18.77 3.33 19.94
C PRO A 426 -17.90 2.71 18.83
N ASP A 427 -18.37 2.75 17.58
CA ASP A 427 -17.62 2.24 16.43
C ASP A 427 -16.35 3.05 16.14
N LEU A 428 -16.40 4.37 16.29
CA LEU A 428 -15.23 5.25 16.16
C LEU A 428 -14.21 5.02 17.28
N LEU A 429 -14.68 4.80 18.51
CA LEU A 429 -13.82 4.45 19.65
C LEU A 429 -13.13 3.09 19.45
N ALA A 430 -13.83 2.12 18.85
CA ALA A 430 -13.26 0.81 18.52
C ALA A 430 -12.11 0.95 17.53
N VAL A 431 -12.27 1.74 16.46
CA VAL A 431 -11.19 2.01 15.48
C VAL A 431 -9.92 2.50 16.17
N LEU A 432 -10.04 3.41 17.14
CA LEU A 432 -8.89 3.98 17.83
C LEU A 432 -8.19 2.96 18.74
N ALA A 433 -8.96 2.12 19.45
CA ALA A 433 -8.40 1.03 20.24
C ALA A 433 -7.69 -0.01 19.35
N ASP A 434 -8.29 -0.32 18.20
CA ASP A 434 -7.72 -1.22 17.22
C ASP A 434 -6.45 -0.65 16.60
N ALA A 435 -6.41 0.65 16.37
CA ALA A 435 -5.26 1.31 15.78
C ALA A 435 -4.04 1.25 16.70
N GLU A 436 -4.24 1.39 18.01
CA GLU A 436 -3.18 1.24 19.01
C GLU A 436 -2.61 -0.18 18.96
N ALA A 437 -3.47 -1.20 19.02
CA ALA A 437 -3.06 -2.61 18.94
C ALA A 437 -2.43 -2.97 17.58
N TRP A 438 -3.00 -2.49 16.48
CA TRP A 438 -2.52 -2.77 15.13
C TRP A 438 -1.14 -2.15 14.88
N CYS A 439 -0.91 -0.91 15.32
CA CYS A 439 0.39 -0.27 15.18
C CYS A 439 1.48 -0.99 15.98
N LEU A 440 1.16 -1.48 17.19
CA LEU A 440 2.08 -2.30 17.96
C LEU A 440 2.39 -3.62 17.26
N ARG A 441 1.37 -4.32 16.75
CA ARG A 441 1.56 -5.54 15.93
C ARG A 441 2.45 -5.29 14.72
N CYS A 442 2.31 -4.13 14.06
CA CYS A 442 3.19 -3.77 12.96
C CYS A 442 4.65 -3.65 13.38
N VAL A 443 4.93 -3.12 14.58
CA VAL A 443 6.28 -3.10 15.16
C VAL A 443 6.76 -4.51 15.47
N GLU A 444 5.91 -5.38 16.03
CA GLU A 444 6.24 -6.79 16.31
C GLU A 444 6.63 -7.56 15.04
N ILE A 445 5.88 -7.35 13.94
CA ILE A 445 6.13 -7.91 12.59
C ILE A 445 7.43 -7.36 11.97
N GLY A 446 7.92 -6.23 12.45
CA GLY A 446 9.22 -5.70 12.10
C GLY A 446 9.26 -4.31 11.48
N GLU A 447 8.18 -3.53 11.58
CA GLU A 447 8.24 -2.08 11.37
C GLU A 447 9.23 -1.47 12.38
N THR A 448 10.15 -0.67 11.88
CA THR A 448 11.22 -0.06 12.69
C THR A 448 10.94 1.41 12.97
N ASN A 449 10.04 2.03 12.22
CA ASN A 449 9.55 3.39 12.46
C ASN A 449 8.41 3.39 13.49
N VAL A 450 8.79 3.50 14.76
CA VAL A 450 7.84 3.49 15.90
C VAL A 450 7.00 4.76 16.02
N LYS A 451 7.26 5.81 15.22
CA LYS A 451 6.56 7.10 15.34
C LYS A 451 5.05 6.96 15.15
N GLY A 452 4.61 6.09 14.22
CA GLY A 452 3.19 5.85 13.97
C GLY A 452 2.47 5.29 15.20
N TYR A 453 3.08 4.30 15.88
CA TYR A 453 2.52 3.75 17.13
C TYR A 453 2.48 4.78 18.25
N VAL A 454 3.57 5.52 18.46
CA VAL A 454 3.65 6.58 19.48
C VAL A 454 2.57 7.64 19.23
N LEU A 455 2.39 8.05 17.98
CA LEU A 455 1.36 9.00 17.57
C LEU A 455 -0.04 8.51 17.96
N VAL A 456 -0.39 7.28 17.58
CA VAL A 456 -1.70 6.71 17.91
C VAL A 456 -1.91 6.65 19.43
N CYS A 457 -0.93 6.19 20.22
CA CYS A 457 -1.04 6.17 21.68
C CYS A 457 -1.28 7.57 22.27
N VAL A 458 -0.58 8.59 21.76
CA VAL A 458 -0.73 9.98 22.23
C VAL A 458 -2.12 10.52 21.89
N VAL A 459 -2.60 10.28 20.66
CA VAL A 459 -3.94 10.70 20.22
C VAL A 459 -5.02 9.97 21.03
N THR A 460 -4.85 8.68 21.29
CA THR A 460 -5.78 7.92 22.16
C THR A 460 -5.78 8.46 23.58
N ALA A 461 -4.62 8.82 24.14
CA ALA A 461 -4.53 9.45 25.45
C ALA A 461 -5.20 10.83 25.49
N LEU A 462 -5.09 11.62 24.41
CA LEU A 462 -5.77 12.90 24.27
C LEU A 462 -7.29 12.72 24.34
N ILE A 463 -7.84 11.82 23.52
CA ILE A 463 -9.28 11.55 23.48
C ILE A 463 -9.77 11.04 24.84
N ARG A 464 -9.05 10.11 25.48
CA ARG A 464 -9.38 9.65 26.85
C ARG A 464 -9.37 10.79 27.88
N GLY A 465 -8.41 11.70 27.80
CA GLY A 465 -8.29 12.85 28.71
C GLY A 465 -9.43 13.86 28.53
N LEU A 466 -9.79 14.16 27.28
CA LEU A 466 -10.92 15.01 26.94
C LEU A 466 -12.26 14.38 27.38
N SER A 467 -12.48 13.08 27.09
CA SER A 467 -13.69 12.37 27.53
C SER A 467 -13.84 12.32 29.05
N ALA A 468 -12.73 12.32 29.79
CA ALA A 468 -12.71 12.37 31.25
C ALA A 468 -12.77 13.80 31.82
N ARG A 469 -12.86 14.83 30.97
CA ARG A 469 -12.92 16.26 31.32
C ARG A 469 -11.76 16.71 32.23
N LEU A 470 -10.56 16.19 31.95
CA LEU A 470 -9.36 16.53 32.72
C LEU A 470 -8.87 17.94 32.39
N GLY A 471 -8.22 18.59 33.36
CA GLY A 471 -7.62 19.90 33.13
C GLY A 471 -6.43 19.84 32.16
N ARG A 472 -6.10 20.96 31.51
CA ARG A 472 -5.01 21.07 30.53
C ARG A 472 -3.67 20.48 31.01
N ASN A 473 -3.32 20.72 32.28
CA ASN A 473 -2.09 20.21 32.87
C ASN A 473 -2.11 18.69 33.05
N GLU A 474 -3.26 18.13 33.43
CA GLU A 474 -3.47 16.68 33.57
C GLU A 474 -3.43 15.98 32.21
N ILE A 475 -4.08 16.57 31.19
CA ILE A 475 -3.99 16.09 29.81
C ILE A 475 -2.53 16.10 29.35
N HIS A 476 -1.80 17.19 29.55
CA HIS A 476 -0.38 17.27 29.15
C HIS A 476 0.45 16.17 29.83
N ALA A 477 0.25 15.93 31.13
CA ALA A 477 0.89 14.85 31.85
C ALA A 477 0.54 13.45 31.28
N LEU A 478 -0.73 13.23 30.89
CA LEU A 478 -1.18 12.00 30.24
C LEU A 478 -0.52 11.81 28.87
N LEU A 479 -0.43 12.84 28.03
CA LEU A 479 0.21 12.76 26.71
C LEU A 479 1.68 12.38 26.84
N VAL A 480 2.40 13.05 27.75
CA VAL A 480 3.81 12.76 28.03
C VAL A 480 3.97 11.33 28.55
N LYS A 481 3.09 10.87 29.44
CA LYS A 481 3.08 9.49 29.95
C LYS A 481 2.83 8.47 28.82
N ALA A 482 1.84 8.71 27.96
CA ALA A 482 1.53 7.85 26.83
C ALA A 482 2.71 7.74 25.86
N MET A 483 3.34 8.86 25.51
CA MET A 483 4.53 8.88 24.66
C MET A 483 5.68 8.07 25.27
N ARG A 484 5.97 8.24 26.57
CA ARG A 484 7.04 7.48 27.25
C ARG A 484 6.74 5.99 27.27
N ASN A 485 5.51 5.61 27.62
CA ASN A 485 5.08 4.22 27.69
C ASN A 485 5.13 3.53 26.32
N ALA A 486 4.62 4.20 25.28
CA ALA A 486 4.65 3.69 23.91
C ALA A 486 6.10 3.50 23.43
N ALA A 487 6.96 4.49 23.65
CA ALA A 487 8.38 4.37 23.30
C ALA A 487 9.07 3.24 24.08
N ALA A 488 8.78 3.09 25.37
CA ALA A 488 9.33 2.03 26.21
C ALA A 488 8.86 0.63 25.77
N ALA A 489 7.60 0.48 25.35
CA ALA A 489 7.06 -0.77 24.83
C ALA A 489 7.73 -1.21 23.52
N CYS A 490 8.17 -0.28 22.67
CA CYS A 490 8.87 -0.61 21.44
C CYS A 490 10.33 -1.04 21.63
N VAL A 491 11.00 -0.61 22.71
CA VAL A 491 12.42 -0.93 22.94
C VAL A 491 12.68 -2.44 22.96
N PRO A 492 12.02 -3.27 23.78
CA PRO A 492 12.28 -4.70 23.83
C PRO A 492 11.98 -5.41 22.49
N LEU A 493 10.97 -4.92 21.75
CA LEU A 493 10.66 -5.46 20.42
C LEU A 493 11.80 -5.21 19.43
N LEU A 494 12.31 -3.98 19.40
CA LEU A 494 13.44 -3.61 18.54
C LEU A 494 14.74 -4.30 18.98
N GLU A 495 14.95 -4.51 20.27
CA GLU A 495 16.10 -5.28 20.77
C GLU A 495 16.03 -6.74 20.37
N GLY A 496 14.85 -7.37 20.48
CA GLY A 496 14.63 -8.73 19.98
C GLY A 496 14.89 -8.85 18.47
N MET A 497 14.41 -7.90 17.68
CA MET A 497 14.71 -7.83 16.25
C MET A 497 16.20 -7.66 15.97
N ALA A 498 16.86 -6.77 16.70
CA ALA A 498 18.30 -6.54 16.54
C ALA A 498 19.10 -7.79 16.92
N ALA A 499 18.70 -8.52 17.97
CA ALA A 499 19.36 -9.73 18.47
C ALA A 499 19.22 -10.93 17.52
N ARG A 500 18.03 -11.15 16.91
CA ARG A 500 17.82 -12.26 15.95
C ARG A 500 18.82 -12.21 14.78
N GLY A 501 19.19 -11.03 14.33
CA GLY A 501 20.21 -10.86 13.29
C GLY A 501 21.65 -11.21 13.70
N TRP A 502 21.96 -11.46 14.99
CA TRP A 502 23.28 -11.96 15.42
C TRP A 502 23.35 -13.49 15.42
N GLY A 503 22.20 -14.17 15.48
CA GLY A 503 22.13 -15.63 15.61
C GLY A 503 22.29 -16.40 14.31
N GLU A 504 21.91 -15.79 13.17
CA GLU A 504 21.93 -16.46 11.85
C GLU A 504 23.27 -16.33 11.10
N GLU A 505 24.19 -15.44 11.53
CA GLU A 505 25.55 -15.30 10.97
C GLU A 505 26.65 -15.85 11.89
N SER A 506 26.30 -16.44 13.03
CA SER A 506 27.25 -16.98 14.03
C SER A 506 27.60 -18.47 13.82
N VAL A 507 27.69 -18.93 12.57
CA VAL A 507 28.41 -20.18 12.24
C VAL A 507 29.25 -19.91 10.99
N GLY A 508 30.30 -19.10 11.13
CA GLY A 508 31.21 -18.83 10.02
C GLY A 508 32.42 -17.98 10.37
N GLU A 509 32.24 -16.80 10.96
CA GLU A 509 33.34 -15.81 11.01
C GLU A 509 33.45 -15.06 12.35
N ALA A 510 33.35 -15.79 13.47
CA ALA A 510 33.70 -15.26 14.78
C ALA A 510 35.22 -15.36 15.05
N GLN A 511 36.06 -14.84 14.15
CA GLN A 511 37.49 -14.71 14.45
C GLN A 511 38.29 -13.73 13.58
N GLN A 512 37.76 -12.52 13.34
CA GLN A 512 38.60 -11.36 12.98
C GLN A 512 37.78 -10.07 13.04
N MET A 513 37.84 -9.39 14.19
CA MET A 513 37.79 -7.93 14.37
C MET A 513 37.45 -7.64 15.83
N ALA A 514 38.38 -7.99 16.71
CA ALA A 514 38.62 -7.21 17.90
C ALA A 514 39.89 -6.39 17.61
N LEU A 515 39.85 -5.10 17.98
CA LEU A 515 40.91 -4.09 17.90
C LEU A 515 40.93 -3.26 16.61
N GLY A 516 40.29 -2.09 16.71
CA GLY A 516 40.32 -1.01 15.74
C GLY A 516 39.50 0.17 16.24
N GLU A 517 39.86 0.72 17.39
CA GLU A 517 39.36 2.04 17.82
C GLU A 517 39.78 3.09 16.78
N THR A 518 38.83 3.72 16.10
CA THR A 518 39.01 5.08 15.58
C THR A 518 37.66 5.75 15.26
N SER A 519 37.46 6.90 15.91
CA SER A 519 36.60 8.04 15.51
C SER A 519 35.11 7.79 15.24
N VAL A 520 34.34 7.56 16.31
CA VAL A 520 32.86 7.72 16.30
C VAL A 520 32.43 8.98 17.04
N LEU A 521 33.35 9.72 17.68
CA LEU A 521 33.04 10.87 18.54
C LEU A 521 33.08 12.24 17.82
N ASP A 522 33.84 12.37 16.72
CA ASP A 522 34.07 13.68 16.08
C ASP A 522 32.92 14.17 15.18
N ASP A 523 31.95 13.29 14.89
CA ASP A 523 30.76 13.61 14.09
C ASP A 523 29.53 14.00 14.95
N TRP A 524 29.67 13.97 16.29
CA TRP A 524 28.58 14.25 17.23
C TRP A 524 28.36 15.74 17.51
N ASP A 525 29.38 16.58 17.40
CA ASP A 525 29.28 18.01 17.74
C ASP A 525 28.88 18.91 16.56
N LYS A 526 28.92 18.41 15.31
CA LYS A 526 28.59 19.21 14.11
C LYS A 526 27.11 19.21 13.72
N LEU A 527 26.28 18.41 14.40
CA LEU A 527 24.85 18.22 14.06
C LEU A 527 23.88 18.92 15.02
N MET A 528 24.38 19.68 16.00
CA MET A 528 23.58 20.29 17.07
C MET A 528 23.78 21.81 17.14
N ALA A 529 23.53 22.52 16.05
CA ALA A 529 23.41 23.99 16.08
C ALA A 529 22.05 24.45 15.52
N ASP A 530 21.22 24.93 16.45
CA ASP A 530 20.22 26.01 16.36
C ASP A 530 19.07 25.92 15.35
N SER A 531 17.89 25.51 15.84
CA SER A 531 16.60 26.13 15.48
C SER A 531 15.39 25.61 16.29
N LEU A 532 15.56 25.31 17.58
CA LEU A 532 14.45 24.92 18.45
C LEU A 532 14.48 25.80 19.69
N PHE A 533 13.47 26.66 19.81
CA PHE A 533 13.00 27.43 20.97
C PHE A 533 12.90 28.93 20.69
N GLU A 534 11.80 29.35 20.07
CA GLU A 534 11.03 30.49 20.58
C GLU A 534 9.51 30.20 20.50
N PRO A 535 8.71 30.78 21.41
CA PRO A 535 7.36 30.35 21.69
C PRO A 535 6.34 31.43 21.29
N GLU A 536 5.84 31.42 20.05
CA GLU A 536 4.56 32.04 19.65
C GLU A 536 4.38 31.88 18.13
N GLY A 537 3.31 31.21 17.71
CA GLY A 537 2.97 31.04 16.29
C GLY A 537 2.37 29.67 15.99
N LEU A 538 1.05 29.61 15.89
CA LEU A 538 0.29 28.42 15.48
C LEU A 538 0.58 28.04 14.02
N GLU A 539 0.94 26.79 13.77
CA GLU A 539 0.47 26.01 12.61
C GLU A 539 0.28 24.53 13.01
N PRO A 540 -0.96 24.01 13.07
CA PRO A 540 -1.19 22.60 13.33
C PRO A 540 -1.16 21.83 11.99
N MET A 541 -0.02 21.19 11.64
CA MET A 541 0.06 19.90 10.91
C MET A 541 1.44 19.58 10.27
N ASN A 542 2.44 20.45 10.32
CA ASN A 542 3.72 20.23 9.63
C ASN A 542 4.58 19.05 10.13
N TRP A 543 4.26 18.42 11.25
CA TRP A 543 5.03 17.29 11.79
C TRP A 543 4.51 15.90 11.35
N ILE A 544 3.40 15.84 10.60
CA ILE A 544 2.83 14.60 10.04
C ILE A 544 3.65 14.12 8.82
N PHE A 545 4.27 15.05 8.09
CA PHE A 545 5.15 14.74 6.98
C PHE A 545 6.60 14.73 7.48
N GLY A 546 7.18 13.54 7.61
CA GLY A 546 8.54 13.40 8.08
C GLY A 546 9.55 13.91 7.07
N GLU A 547 9.97 15.16 7.20
CA GLU A 547 11.16 15.68 6.51
C GLU A 547 12.37 15.73 7.45
N THR A 548 13.47 15.14 7.01
CA THR A 548 14.80 15.70 7.28
C THR A 548 15.16 16.59 6.10
N PRO A 549 15.66 17.81 6.34
CA PRO A 549 15.61 18.91 5.39
C PRO A 549 16.72 18.79 4.33
N GLN A 550 16.38 18.99 3.07
CA GLN A 550 17.19 19.70 2.08
C GLN A 550 16.35 19.90 0.81
N GLY A 551 15.95 21.14 0.56
CA GLY A 551 15.31 21.56 -0.70
C GLY A 551 13.97 22.25 -0.50
N THR A 552 14.01 23.47 0.03
CA THR A 552 12.87 24.39 0.11
C THR A 552 12.28 24.73 -1.26
N ALA A 553 10.98 24.53 -1.43
CA ALA A 553 10.11 25.36 -2.26
C ALA A 553 8.70 25.32 -1.65
N ALA A 554 8.12 26.51 -1.47
CA ALA A 554 7.11 26.83 -0.48
C ALA A 554 5.65 26.72 -0.95
N TRP A 555 4.78 26.61 0.07
CA TRP A 555 3.31 26.73 0.17
C TRP A 555 2.49 25.49 -0.16
#